data_AF-A0A350G359-F1
#
_entry.id   AF-A0A350G359-F1
#
_cell.length_a   1.000
_cell.length_b   1.000
_cell.length_c   1.000
_cell.angle_alpha   90.00
_cell.angle_beta   90.00
_cell.angle_gamma   90.00
#
_symmetry.space_group_name_H-M   'P 1'
#
loop_
_entity.id
_entity.type
_entity.pdbx_description
1 polymer ?
#
loop_
_entity_poly.entity_id
_entity_poly.type
_entity_poly.pdbx_seq_one_letter_code
_entity_poly.pdbx_strand_id
1 'polypeptide(L)'
;IENFHFSKTYTAFYAELLGQLGWPDGPVLMIGNDVQRDMIPADRLGLKTYFIGEESASNPGPEMGRGKLADFRPWLESQNPSSMIPSFKSPDANTAILISTPAALQTLSESLTDKEWRREPTQNDWAMIEIVCHLRDTDIEIHQEQLQLMLERDDAFLPRPDSSIWANERKYLNVDGPSALAEFTVTRKGFSETVKELDDSFWHRKARHAIFGPTNFNEVMSFIADHDRSHVQQVWKTLKGVMGERV
;
A
#
# COMPACT_ATOMS: atom_id res chain seq x y z
N ILE A 1 16.87 -3.18 13.97
CA ILE A 1 17.16 -4.08 12.83
C ILE A 1 16.57 -5.42 13.25
N GLU A 2 15.28 -5.69 13.08
CA GLU A 2 14.42 -5.55 11.89
C GLU A 2 13.10 -4.83 12.26
N ASN A 3 12.77 -3.70 11.63
CA ASN A 3 11.52 -2.98 11.87
C ASN A 3 10.50 -3.30 10.76
N PHE A 4 10.31 -4.60 10.51
CA PHE A 4 9.34 -5.12 9.53
C PHE A 4 8.38 -6.08 10.21
N HIS A 5 7.11 -6.01 9.82
CA HIS A 5 6.03 -6.82 10.40
C HIS A 5 5.80 -8.11 9.60
N PHE A 6 6.24 -8.14 8.34
CA PHE A 6 6.17 -9.30 7.47
C PHE A 6 7.55 -9.87 7.19
N SER A 7 7.65 -11.19 6.99
CA SER A 7 8.85 -11.80 6.41
C SER A 7 8.79 -11.73 4.88
N LYS A 8 9.97 -11.77 4.24
CA LYS A 8 10.12 -11.78 2.76
C LYS A 8 9.24 -12.80 2.02
N THR A 9 8.86 -13.89 2.67
CA THR A 9 7.92 -14.88 2.10
C THR A 9 6.54 -14.33 1.74
N TYR A 10 6.16 -13.18 2.30
CA TYR A 10 4.85 -12.55 2.07
C TYR A 10 4.99 -11.34 1.15
N THR A 11 4.08 -11.21 0.17
CA THR A 11 3.97 -10.04 -0.71
C THR A 11 3.91 -8.72 0.07
N ALA A 12 3.26 -8.73 1.24
CA ALA A 12 3.13 -7.58 2.14
C ALA A 12 4.46 -7.05 2.67
N PHE A 13 5.52 -7.86 2.74
CA PHE A 13 6.85 -7.36 3.09
C PHE A 13 7.35 -6.32 2.07
N TYR A 14 7.17 -6.61 0.78
CA TYR A 14 7.60 -5.70 -0.28
C TYR A 14 6.72 -4.43 -0.32
N ALA A 15 5.44 -4.57 0.00
CA ALA A 15 4.55 -3.42 0.11
C ALA A 15 4.89 -2.56 1.34
N GLU A 16 5.19 -3.17 2.50
CA GLU A 16 5.66 -2.46 3.69
C GLU A 16 6.98 -1.73 3.41
N LEU A 17 7.93 -2.40 2.74
CA LEU A 17 9.21 -1.80 2.33
C LEU A 17 8.99 -0.57 1.45
N LEU A 18 8.12 -0.64 0.44
CA LEU A 18 7.82 0.51 -0.39
C LEU A 18 7.09 1.61 0.39
N GLY A 19 6.19 1.24 1.32
CA GLY A 19 5.54 2.19 2.22
C GLY A 19 6.53 2.94 3.10
N GLN A 20 7.50 2.24 3.69
CA GLN A 20 8.60 2.82 4.46
C GLN A 20 9.58 3.65 3.61
N LEU A 21 9.52 3.54 2.27
CA LEU A 21 10.26 4.39 1.33
C LEU A 21 9.39 5.51 0.76
N GLY A 22 8.16 5.67 1.26
CA GLY A 22 7.20 6.67 0.81
C GLY A 22 6.63 6.40 -0.58
N TRP A 23 6.51 5.13 -0.99
CA TRP A 23 6.00 4.69 -2.29
C TRP A 23 6.55 5.52 -3.45
N PRO A 24 7.84 5.38 -3.79
CA PRO A 24 8.47 6.21 -4.81
C PRO A 24 7.75 6.09 -6.15
N ASP A 25 7.59 7.22 -6.83
CA ASP A 25 7.07 7.25 -8.20
C ASP A 25 8.17 6.80 -9.18
N GLY A 26 7.79 5.96 -10.14
CA GLY A 26 8.67 5.56 -11.24
C GLY A 26 9.17 4.11 -11.18
N PRO A 27 10.26 3.81 -11.90
CA PRO A 27 10.79 2.46 -12.04
C PRO A 27 11.29 1.86 -10.72
N VAL A 28 10.88 0.64 -10.40
CA VAL A 28 11.36 -0.12 -9.24
C VAL A 28 11.70 -1.54 -9.68
N LEU A 29 12.88 -2.00 -9.28
CA LEU A 29 13.36 -3.36 -9.55
C LEU A 29 13.74 -4.03 -8.23
N MET A 30 13.22 -5.23 -8.01
CA MET A 30 13.65 -6.09 -6.91
C MET A 30 14.80 -6.99 -7.39
N ILE A 31 15.93 -6.99 -6.67
CA ILE A 31 17.06 -7.88 -6.95
C ILE A 31 17.19 -8.87 -5.80
N GLY A 32 17.25 -10.16 -6.09
CA GLY A 32 17.32 -11.20 -5.07
C GLY A 32 17.92 -12.49 -5.56
N ASN A 33 18.19 -13.41 -4.64
CA ASN A 33 18.83 -14.70 -4.93
C ASN A 33 17.99 -15.89 -4.45
N ASP A 34 16.76 -15.64 -4.00
CA ASP A 34 15.82 -16.66 -3.57
C ASP A 34 14.49 -16.55 -4.33
N VAL A 35 14.12 -17.58 -5.09
CA VAL A 35 12.89 -17.54 -5.89
C VAL A 35 11.64 -17.42 -5.01
N GLN A 36 11.60 -18.12 -3.88
CA GLN A 36 10.42 -18.20 -3.02
C GLN A 36 10.28 -16.98 -2.11
N ARG A 37 11.40 -16.43 -1.66
CA ARG A 37 11.42 -15.30 -0.73
C ARG A 37 11.58 -13.96 -1.42
N ASP A 38 12.28 -13.91 -2.55
CA ASP A 38 12.56 -12.65 -3.24
C ASP A 38 11.72 -12.46 -4.50
N MET A 39 11.74 -13.44 -5.41
CA MET A 39 11.17 -13.24 -6.76
C MET A 39 9.65 -13.31 -6.77
N ILE A 40 9.06 -14.43 -6.29
CA ILE A 40 7.61 -14.65 -6.35
C ILE A 40 6.83 -13.58 -5.58
N PRO A 41 7.17 -13.22 -4.32
CA PRO A 41 6.38 -12.24 -3.58
C PRO A 41 6.52 -10.83 -4.15
N ALA A 42 7.69 -10.45 -4.68
CA ALA A 42 7.87 -9.16 -5.34
C ALA A 42 7.10 -9.07 -6.67
N ASP A 43 7.13 -10.13 -7.49
CA ASP A 43 6.36 -10.19 -8.74
C ASP A 43 4.84 -10.16 -8.50
N ARG A 44 4.35 -10.86 -7.47
CA ARG A 44 2.93 -10.80 -7.05
C ARG A 44 2.46 -9.39 -6.68
N LEU A 45 3.34 -8.59 -6.08
CA LEU A 45 3.07 -7.18 -5.81
C LEU A 45 3.03 -6.34 -7.10
N GLY A 46 3.61 -6.83 -8.20
CA GLY A 46 3.71 -6.14 -9.47
C GLY A 46 5.08 -5.51 -9.75
N LEU A 47 6.11 -5.90 -8.99
CA LEU A 47 7.50 -5.45 -9.22
C LEU A 47 8.15 -6.29 -10.31
N LYS A 48 9.01 -5.65 -11.12
CA LYS A 48 9.97 -6.41 -11.93
C LYS A 48 11.08 -6.93 -11.05
N THR A 49 11.60 -8.11 -11.38
CA THR A 49 12.62 -8.76 -10.57
C THR A 49 13.84 -9.18 -11.40
N TYR A 50 15.02 -9.19 -10.76
CA TYR A 50 16.26 -9.73 -11.30
C TYR A 50 16.82 -10.79 -10.35
N PHE A 51 17.00 -12.02 -10.87
CA PHE A 51 17.50 -13.13 -10.08
C PHE A 51 19.03 -13.25 -10.16
N ILE A 52 19.69 -13.24 -9.00
CA ILE A 52 21.11 -13.52 -8.87
C ILE A 52 21.31 -15.02 -8.66
N GLY A 53 21.96 -15.67 -9.61
CA GLY A 53 22.30 -17.09 -9.53
C GLY A 53 23.35 -17.51 -10.55
N GLU A 54 23.76 -18.78 -10.50
CA GLU A 54 24.64 -19.34 -11.54
C GLU A 54 23.91 -19.46 -12.88
N GLU A 55 24.64 -19.26 -13.98
CA GLU A 55 24.14 -19.53 -15.32
C GLU A 55 23.93 -21.04 -15.48
N SER A 56 22.72 -21.50 -15.25
CA SER A 56 22.31 -22.85 -15.64
C SER A 56 20.84 -22.89 -16.02
N ALA A 57 20.64 -23.22 -17.30
CA ALA A 57 19.43 -23.68 -17.97
C ALA A 57 18.12 -23.00 -17.57
N SER A 58 17.72 -22.01 -18.37
CA SER A 58 16.34 -21.74 -18.84
C SER A 58 15.18 -22.37 -18.05
N ASN A 59 15.10 -22.07 -16.74
CA ASN A 59 13.88 -22.25 -15.98
C ASN A 59 13.16 -20.90 -16.02
N PRO A 60 12.02 -20.80 -16.71
CA PRO A 60 11.25 -19.57 -16.73
C PRO A 60 10.72 -19.33 -15.31
N GLY A 61 11.33 -18.38 -14.61
CA GLY A 61 10.79 -17.81 -13.40
C GLY A 61 10.09 -16.48 -13.69
N PRO A 62 9.48 -15.84 -12.67
CA PRO A 62 8.79 -14.57 -12.82
C PRO A 62 9.75 -13.39 -13.15
N GLU A 63 11.06 -13.61 -13.09
CA GLU A 63 12.05 -12.56 -13.28
C GLU A 63 12.14 -12.01 -14.70
N MET A 64 12.37 -10.70 -14.76
CA MET A 64 12.63 -9.98 -16.01
C MET A 64 14.07 -10.21 -16.49
N GLY A 65 15.00 -10.51 -15.57
CA GLY A 65 16.39 -10.79 -15.88
C GLY A 65 17.04 -11.74 -14.89
N ARG A 66 18.12 -12.41 -15.31
CA ARG A 66 18.86 -13.38 -14.51
C ARG A 66 20.34 -13.32 -14.87
N GLY A 67 21.21 -13.47 -13.87
CA GLY A 67 22.65 -13.58 -14.08
C GLY A 67 23.44 -13.50 -12.78
N LYS A 68 24.76 -13.36 -12.88
CA LYS A 68 25.58 -13.09 -11.69
C LYS A 68 25.36 -11.63 -11.27
N LEU A 69 25.74 -11.30 -10.04
CA LEU A 69 25.70 -9.93 -9.54
C LEU A 69 26.57 -8.98 -10.41
N ALA A 70 27.68 -9.48 -10.97
CA ALA A 70 28.54 -8.71 -11.86
C ALA A 70 27.85 -8.32 -13.19
N ASP A 71 26.90 -9.13 -13.65
CA ASP A 71 26.19 -8.93 -14.92
C ASP A 71 25.00 -7.98 -14.78
N PHE A 72 24.57 -7.73 -13.53
CA PHE A 72 23.37 -6.94 -13.24
C PHE A 72 23.44 -5.54 -13.83
N ARG A 73 24.55 -4.82 -13.64
CA ARG A 73 24.66 -3.44 -14.11
C ARG A 73 24.63 -3.33 -15.64
N PRO A 74 25.44 -4.09 -16.41
CA PRO A 74 25.30 -4.12 -17.86
C PRO A 74 23.90 -4.49 -18.34
N TRP A 75 23.25 -5.44 -17.67
CA TRP A 75 21.86 -5.80 -17.97
C TRP A 75 20.90 -4.63 -17.73
N LEU A 76 20.98 -3.97 -16.57
CA LEU A 76 20.11 -2.84 -16.20
C LEU A 76 20.27 -1.67 -17.19
N GLU A 77 21.51 -1.34 -17.56
CA GLU A 77 21.82 -0.26 -18.52
C GLU A 77 21.27 -0.56 -19.93
N SER A 78 21.00 -1.83 -20.25
CA SER A 78 20.37 -2.23 -21.51
C SER A 78 18.83 -2.22 -21.49
N GLN A 79 18.20 -2.06 -20.32
CA GLN A 79 16.75 -2.04 -20.18
C GLN A 79 16.17 -0.63 -20.38
N ASN A 80 14.89 -0.58 -20.79
CA ASN A 80 14.13 0.67 -20.75
C ASN A 80 13.59 0.88 -19.32
N PRO A 81 13.92 1.99 -18.61
CA PRO A 81 13.41 2.22 -17.26
C PRO A 81 11.88 2.14 -17.15
N SER A 82 11.14 2.59 -18.16
CA SER A 82 9.67 2.56 -18.16
C SER A 82 9.09 1.14 -18.10
N SER A 83 9.82 0.09 -18.50
CA SER A 83 9.34 -1.29 -18.39
C SER A 83 9.40 -1.84 -16.96
N MET A 84 10.04 -1.11 -16.04
CA MET A 84 10.14 -1.45 -14.62
C MET A 84 9.20 -0.60 -13.74
N ILE A 85 8.27 0.15 -14.34
CA ILE A 85 7.20 0.81 -13.58
C ILE A 85 6.28 -0.28 -13.00
N PRO A 86 6.09 -0.35 -11.67
CA PRO A 86 5.22 -1.36 -11.06
C PRO A 86 3.76 -1.23 -11.44
N SER A 87 3.03 -2.35 -11.42
CA SER A 87 1.58 -2.40 -11.61
C SER A 87 0.87 -3.01 -10.39
N PHE A 88 0.32 -2.15 -9.53
CA PHE A 88 -0.35 -2.54 -8.29
C PHE A 88 -1.86 -2.76 -8.47
N LYS A 89 -2.27 -3.60 -9.43
CA LYS A 89 -3.69 -3.78 -9.80
C LYS A 89 -4.23 -5.20 -9.65
N SER A 90 -3.37 -6.14 -9.25
CA SER A 90 -3.78 -7.53 -9.00
C SER A 90 -4.43 -7.67 -7.62
N PRO A 91 -5.27 -8.70 -7.41
CA PRO A 91 -5.79 -9.06 -6.08
C PRO A 91 -4.69 -9.20 -5.02
N ASP A 92 -3.57 -9.84 -5.38
CA ASP A 92 -2.41 -10.04 -4.51
C ASP A 92 -1.77 -8.70 -4.12
N ALA A 93 -1.55 -7.80 -5.09
CA ALA A 93 -0.95 -6.49 -4.85
C ALA A 93 -1.87 -5.61 -3.99
N ASN A 94 -3.16 -5.57 -4.33
CA ASN A 94 -4.17 -4.81 -3.59
C ASN A 94 -4.21 -5.28 -2.13
N THR A 95 -4.35 -6.58 -1.89
CA THR A 95 -4.38 -7.14 -0.53
C THR A 95 -3.09 -6.85 0.23
N ALA A 96 -1.93 -7.04 -0.41
CA ALA A 96 -0.63 -6.79 0.20
C ALA A 96 -0.43 -5.33 0.63
N ILE A 97 -0.84 -4.37 -0.22
CA ILE A 97 -0.83 -2.94 0.13
C ILE A 97 -1.70 -2.72 1.35
N LEU A 98 -2.96 -3.16 1.30
CA LEU A 98 -3.91 -2.89 2.38
C LEU A 98 -3.46 -3.45 3.75
N ILE A 99 -2.88 -4.64 3.80
CA ILE A 99 -2.39 -5.21 5.07
C ILE A 99 -1.07 -4.59 5.55
N SER A 100 -0.26 -4.04 4.63
CA SER A 100 1.04 -3.44 4.95
C SER A 100 0.96 -1.97 5.33
N THR A 101 -0.07 -1.24 4.92
CA THR A 101 -0.26 0.18 5.28
C THR A 101 -0.17 0.44 6.78
N PRO A 102 -0.94 -0.21 7.67
CA PRO A 102 -0.81 0.03 9.11
C PRO A 102 0.60 -0.31 9.65
N ALA A 103 1.25 -1.35 9.13
CA ALA A 103 2.62 -1.71 9.50
C ALA A 103 3.63 -0.62 9.11
N ALA A 104 3.55 -0.11 7.88
CA ALA A 104 4.39 0.99 7.42
C ALA A 104 4.17 2.25 8.27
N LEU A 105 2.91 2.60 8.57
CA LEU A 105 2.58 3.76 9.41
C LEU A 105 3.11 3.62 10.85
N GLN A 106 3.08 2.41 11.41
CA GLN A 106 3.69 2.14 12.72
C GLN A 106 5.19 2.41 12.69
N THR A 107 5.92 1.88 11.72
CA THR A 107 7.36 2.14 11.59
C THR A 107 7.66 3.62 11.35
N LEU A 108 6.90 4.29 10.48
CA LEU A 108 7.08 5.71 10.16
C LEU A 108 6.79 6.65 11.35
N SER A 109 6.04 6.18 12.34
CA SER A 109 5.62 7.00 13.47
C SER A 109 6.23 6.63 14.82
N GLU A 110 7.03 5.55 14.87
CA GLU A 110 7.60 4.96 16.09
C GLU A 110 8.37 5.98 16.95
N SER A 111 9.07 6.92 16.32
CA SER A 111 9.92 7.90 16.99
C SER A 111 9.27 9.27 17.24
N LEU A 112 8.01 9.46 16.83
CA LEU A 112 7.35 10.77 16.88
C LEU A 112 6.86 11.09 18.29
N THR A 113 7.18 12.30 18.74
CA THR A 113 6.56 12.91 19.92
C THR A 113 5.14 13.38 19.62
N ASP A 114 4.31 13.57 20.66
CA ASP A 114 2.95 14.12 20.50
C ASP A 114 2.94 15.46 19.73
N LYS A 115 3.95 16.30 19.98
CA LYS A 115 4.09 17.58 19.26
C LYS A 115 4.35 17.38 17.76
N GLU A 116 5.14 16.36 17.39
CA GLU A 116 5.44 16.06 15.98
C GLU A 116 4.23 15.43 15.27
N TRP A 117 3.46 14.59 15.98
CA TRP A 117 2.19 14.06 15.48
C TRP A 117 1.20 15.15 15.06
N ARG A 118 1.17 16.27 15.81
CA ARG A 118 0.26 17.41 15.62
C ARG A 118 0.84 18.52 14.75
N ARG A 119 2.08 18.39 14.29
CA ARG A 119 2.75 19.46 13.54
C ARG A 119 2.37 19.40 12.07
N GLU A 120 1.68 20.43 11.61
CA GLU A 120 1.43 20.67 10.19
C GLU A 120 2.72 21.21 9.52
N PRO A 121 3.14 20.67 8.35
CA PRO A 121 4.27 21.21 7.59
C PRO A 121 4.05 22.64 7.10
N THR A 122 2.84 22.94 6.61
CA THR A 122 2.35 24.27 6.23
C THR A 122 0.90 24.43 6.68
N GLN A 123 0.36 25.65 6.66
CA GLN A 123 -1.02 25.94 7.12
C GLN A 123 -2.11 25.17 6.34
N ASN A 124 -1.80 24.64 5.16
CA ASN A 124 -2.77 23.91 4.33
C ASN A 124 -2.48 22.40 4.26
N ASP A 125 -1.41 21.93 4.92
CA ASP A 125 -1.00 20.52 4.90
C ASP A 125 -1.50 19.82 6.16
N TRP A 126 -2.01 18.62 6.00
CA TRP A 126 -2.38 17.79 7.15
C TRP A 126 -1.16 17.38 7.98
N ALA A 127 -1.35 17.43 9.30
CA ALA A 127 -0.44 16.81 10.25
C ALA A 127 -0.52 15.27 10.15
N MET A 128 0.49 14.59 10.69
CA MET A 128 0.55 13.12 10.71
C MET A 128 -0.73 12.51 11.33
N ILE A 129 -1.22 13.11 12.42
CA ILE A 129 -2.43 12.64 13.09
C ILE A 129 -3.68 12.72 12.21
N GLU A 130 -3.82 13.78 11.41
CA GLU A 130 -4.98 13.97 10.56
C GLU A 130 -5.01 12.97 9.42
N ILE A 131 -3.85 12.64 8.85
CA ILE A 131 -3.73 11.61 7.81
C ILE A 131 -4.14 10.24 8.36
N VAL A 132 -3.69 9.88 9.56
CA VAL A 132 -4.05 8.61 10.21
C VAL A 132 -5.53 8.56 10.58
N CYS A 133 -6.08 9.64 11.15
CA CYS A 133 -7.51 9.73 11.44
C CYS A 133 -8.37 9.61 10.18
N HIS A 134 -7.94 10.20 9.07
CA HIS A 134 -8.63 10.08 7.79
C HIS A 134 -8.63 8.64 7.26
N LEU A 135 -7.47 7.96 7.30
CA LEU A 135 -7.39 6.55 6.92
C LEU A 135 -8.28 5.68 7.80
N ARG A 136 -8.25 5.88 9.13
CA ARG A 136 -9.13 5.18 10.07
C ARG A 136 -10.60 5.37 9.73
N ASP A 137 -11.04 6.61 9.60
CA ASP A 137 -12.47 6.92 9.45
C ASP A 137 -12.98 6.48 8.07
N THR A 138 -12.17 6.63 7.01
CA THR A 138 -12.55 6.12 5.68
C THR A 138 -12.64 4.60 5.65
N ASP A 139 -11.80 3.89 6.39
CA ASP A 139 -11.94 2.44 6.56
C ASP A 139 -13.24 2.07 7.27
N ILE A 140 -13.53 2.69 8.41
CA ILE A 140 -14.70 2.39 9.23
C ILE A 140 -16.00 2.73 8.49
N GLU A 141 -16.08 3.91 7.89
CA GLU A 141 -17.35 4.47 7.40
C GLU A 141 -17.55 4.32 5.90
N ILE A 142 -16.50 4.03 5.12
CA ILE A 142 -16.63 3.90 3.66
C ILE A 142 -16.24 2.50 3.21
N HIS A 143 -15.01 2.06 3.46
CA HIS A 143 -14.51 0.81 2.90
C HIS A 143 -15.25 -0.41 3.46
N GLN A 144 -15.53 -0.44 4.77
CA GLN A 144 -16.35 -1.49 5.39
C GLN A 144 -17.77 -1.53 4.82
N GLU A 145 -18.42 -0.38 4.62
CA GLU A 145 -19.75 -0.32 4.01
C GLU A 145 -19.73 -0.83 2.57
N GLN A 146 -18.74 -0.41 1.78
CA GLN A 146 -18.58 -0.87 0.39
C GLN A 146 -18.38 -2.38 0.31
N LEU A 147 -17.54 -2.96 1.17
CA LEU A 147 -17.35 -4.41 1.26
C LEU A 147 -18.68 -5.11 1.60
N GLN A 148 -19.38 -4.65 2.64
CA GLN A 148 -20.65 -5.23 3.07
C GLN A 148 -21.71 -5.20 1.95
N LEU A 149 -21.84 -4.07 1.26
CA LEU A 149 -22.78 -3.93 0.14
C LEU A 149 -22.49 -4.92 -0.98
N MET A 150 -21.21 -5.14 -1.31
CA MET A 150 -20.81 -6.11 -2.34
C MET A 150 -21.00 -7.55 -1.90
N LEU A 151 -20.83 -7.87 -0.61
CA LEU A 151 -21.13 -9.20 -0.05
C LEU A 151 -22.63 -9.50 -0.17
N GLU A 152 -23.48 -8.53 0.17
CA GLU A 152 -24.93 -8.70 0.19
C GLU A 152 -25.57 -8.73 -1.20
N ARG A 153 -25.06 -7.93 -2.15
CA ARG A 153 -25.74 -7.70 -3.42
C ARG A 153 -24.77 -7.80 -4.60
N ASP A 154 -25.22 -8.47 -5.66
CA ASP A 154 -24.54 -8.38 -6.95
C ASP A 154 -24.90 -7.05 -7.63
N ASP A 155 -23.97 -6.49 -8.40
CA ASP A 155 -24.11 -5.16 -9.03
C ASP A 155 -24.46 -4.04 -8.03
N ALA A 156 -23.88 -4.13 -6.82
CA ALA A 156 -24.11 -3.19 -5.73
C ALA A 156 -23.75 -1.75 -6.13
N PHE A 157 -24.56 -0.78 -5.73
CA PHE A 157 -24.19 0.64 -5.83
C PHE A 157 -23.35 1.02 -4.62
N LEU A 158 -22.18 1.61 -4.87
CA LEU A 158 -21.21 1.99 -3.85
C LEU A 158 -21.22 3.52 -3.68
N PRO A 159 -21.77 4.03 -2.57
CA PRO A 159 -21.76 5.46 -2.30
C PRO A 159 -20.33 5.93 -2.02
N ARG A 160 -20.11 7.24 -2.21
CA ARG A 160 -18.89 7.92 -1.78
C ARG A 160 -19.25 9.22 -1.07
N PRO A 161 -19.33 9.23 0.27
CA PRO A 161 -19.55 10.46 1.01
C PRO A 161 -18.34 11.40 0.85
N ASP A 162 -18.57 12.70 1.04
CA ASP A 162 -17.52 13.69 1.04
C ASP A 162 -16.75 13.64 2.36
N SER A 163 -15.58 12.99 2.34
CA SER A 163 -14.68 12.92 3.50
C SER A 163 -13.71 14.10 3.59
N SER A 164 -13.72 15.05 2.64
CA SER A 164 -12.79 16.18 2.64
C SER A 164 -12.98 17.14 3.82
N ILE A 165 -14.19 17.15 4.40
CA ILE A 165 -14.56 18.02 5.53
C ILE A 165 -14.28 17.39 6.91
N TRP A 166 -14.04 16.07 6.97
CA TRP A 166 -14.01 15.32 8.23
C TRP A 166 -12.88 15.76 9.16
N ALA A 167 -11.70 16.09 8.61
CA ALA A 167 -10.58 16.51 9.44
C ALA A 167 -10.92 17.73 10.31
N ASN A 168 -11.59 18.73 9.71
CA ASN A 168 -12.03 19.93 10.41
C ASN A 168 -13.25 19.66 11.31
N GLU A 169 -14.29 18.99 10.78
CA GLU A 169 -15.53 18.74 11.55
C GLU A 169 -15.30 17.89 12.79
N ARG A 170 -14.44 16.88 12.68
CA ARG A 170 -14.12 15.92 13.74
C ARG A 170 -12.90 16.35 14.56
N LYS A 171 -12.29 17.48 14.21
CA LYS A 171 -11.15 18.09 14.90
C LYS A 171 -10.01 17.10 15.09
N TYR A 172 -9.55 16.48 14.01
CA TYR A 172 -8.52 15.42 14.05
C TYR A 172 -7.25 15.83 14.79
N LEU A 173 -6.86 17.11 14.72
CA LEU A 173 -5.73 17.65 15.50
C LEU A 173 -5.85 17.50 17.02
N ASN A 174 -7.03 17.18 17.56
CA ASN A 174 -7.26 16.97 19.00
C ASN A 174 -7.36 15.49 19.39
N VAL A 175 -7.24 14.56 18.43
CA VAL A 175 -7.29 13.12 18.68
C VAL A 175 -5.94 12.66 19.28
N ASP A 176 -5.87 11.44 19.79
CA ASP A 176 -4.61 10.76 20.10
C ASP A 176 -4.15 9.93 18.88
N GLY A 177 -3.00 10.31 18.31
CA GLY A 177 -2.50 9.72 17.05
C GLY A 177 -2.21 8.21 17.15
N PRO A 178 -1.44 7.76 18.17
CA PRO A 178 -1.21 6.34 18.39
C PRO A 178 -2.50 5.53 18.55
N SER A 179 -3.50 6.04 19.29
CA SER A 179 -4.81 5.38 19.43
C SER A 179 -5.55 5.30 18.09
N ALA A 180 -5.55 6.36 17.28
CA ALA A 180 -6.16 6.35 15.96
C ALA A 180 -5.49 5.33 15.01
N LEU A 181 -4.15 5.20 15.08
CA LEU A 181 -3.41 4.19 14.32
C LEU A 181 -3.73 2.76 14.79
N ALA A 182 -3.88 2.55 16.10
CA ALA A 182 -4.29 1.26 16.65
C ALA A 182 -5.71 0.89 16.18
N GLU A 183 -6.65 1.82 16.22
CA GLU A 183 -8.02 1.64 15.71
C GLU A 183 -8.03 1.32 14.20
N PHE A 184 -7.26 2.07 13.39
CA PHE A 184 -7.10 1.78 11.97
C PHE A 184 -6.55 0.36 11.74
N THR A 185 -5.52 -0.03 12.50
CA THR A 185 -4.91 -1.36 12.40
C THR A 185 -5.93 -2.47 12.68
N VAL A 186 -6.76 -2.30 13.72
CA VAL A 186 -7.81 -3.27 14.07
C VAL A 186 -8.87 -3.35 12.96
N THR A 187 -9.36 -2.21 12.48
CA THR A 187 -10.36 -2.15 11.41
C THR A 187 -9.84 -2.80 10.12
N ARG A 188 -8.61 -2.47 9.72
CA ARG A 188 -7.99 -3.01 8.51
C ARG A 188 -7.75 -4.52 8.60
N LYS A 189 -7.37 -5.01 9.78
CA LYS A 189 -7.23 -6.45 10.02
C LYS A 189 -8.56 -7.18 9.82
N GLY A 190 -9.65 -6.68 10.41
CA GLY A 190 -10.98 -7.29 10.23
C GLY A 190 -11.48 -7.23 8.78
N PHE A 191 -11.22 -6.13 8.08
CA PHE A 191 -11.47 -6.01 6.64
C PHE A 191 -10.75 -7.12 5.86
N SER A 192 -9.45 -7.26 6.12
CA SER A 192 -8.58 -8.19 5.38
C SER A 192 -8.86 -9.66 5.70
N GLU A 193 -9.25 -9.97 6.94
CA GLU A 193 -9.73 -11.31 7.32
C GLU A 193 -10.99 -11.69 6.54
N THR A 194 -11.92 -10.75 6.35
CA THR A 194 -13.12 -10.98 5.54
C THR A 194 -12.77 -11.23 4.08
N VAL A 195 -11.91 -10.39 3.49
CA VAL A 195 -11.50 -10.50 2.08
C VAL A 195 -10.77 -11.82 1.80
N LYS A 196 -9.98 -12.32 2.75
CA LYS A 196 -9.22 -13.57 2.61
C LYS A 196 -10.11 -14.81 2.46
N GLU A 197 -11.32 -14.79 3.00
CA GLU A 197 -12.28 -15.90 2.92
C GLU A 197 -13.10 -15.88 1.60
N LEU A 198 -12.87 -14.90 0.73
CA LEU A 198 -13.59 -14.77 -0.55
C LEU A 198 -12.95 -15.64 -1.64
N ASP A 199 -13.80 -16.30 -2.42
CA ASP A 199 -13.38 -17.09 -3.58
C ASP A 199 -12.89 -16.19 -4.74
N ASP A 200 -12.04 -16.74 -5.60
CA ASP A 200 -11.49 -16.07 -6.79
C ASP A 200 -12.55 -15.43 -7.70
N SER A 201 -13.74 -16.03 -7.77
CA SER A 201 -14.85 -15.50 -8.57
C SER A 201 -15.36 -14.15 -8.05
N PHE A 202 -15.23 -13.88 -6.75
CA PHE A 202 -15.71 -12.66 -6.12
C PHE A 202 -14.92 -11.43 -6.58
N TRP A 203 -13.64 -11.58 -6.92
CA TRP A 203 -12.81 -10.51 -7.48
C TRP A 203 -13.37 -9.91 -8.78
N HIS A 204 -14.22 -10.68 -9.48
CA HIS A 204 -14.88 -10.27 -10.72
C HIS A 204 -16.34 -9.84 -10.50
N ARG A 205 -16.84 -9.85 -9.26
CA ARG A 205 -18.21 -9.44 -8.93
C ARG A 205 -18.41 -7.98 -9.27
N LYS A 206 -19.51 -7.67 -9.96
CA LYS A 206 -19.79 -6.33 -10.49
C LYS A 206 -20.33 -5.41 -9.41
N ALA A 207 -20.06 -4.12 -9.59
CA ALA A 207 -20.63 -3.03 -8.80
C ALA A 207 -20.71 -1.76 -9.64
N ARG A 208 -21.33 -0.72 -9.09
CA ARG A 208 -21.36 0.64 -9.65
C ARG A 208 -20.87 1.62 -8.60
N HIS A 209 -19.71 2.21 -8.82
CA HIS A 209 -19.14 3.22 -7.93
C HIS A 209 -19.70 4.61 -8.25
N ALA A 210 -20.06 5.38 -7.23
CA ALA A 210 -20.63 6.72 -7.39
C ALA A 210 -19.76 7.68 -8.23
N ILE A 211 -18.43 7.53 -8.16
CA ILE A 211 -17.47 8.37 -8.91
C ILE A 211 -17.02 7.71 -10.22
N PHE A 212 -16.74 6.41 -10.21
CA PHE A 212 -16.06 5.72 -11.31
C PHE A 212 -17.02 4.99 -12.26
N GLY A 213 -18.30 4.90 -11.91
CA GLY A 213 -19.31 4.20 -12.71
C GLY A 213 -19.19 2.68 -12.57
N PRO A 214 -19.52 1.91 -13.62
CA PRO A 214 -19.41 0.45 -13.60
C PRO A 214 -18.00 -0.02 -13.23
N THR A 215 -17.91 -0.96 -12.30
CA THR A 215 -16.66 -1.47 -11.72
C THR A 215 -16.82 -2.94 -11.31
N ASN A 216 -15.74 -3.57 -10.84
CA ASN A 216 -15.76 -4.84 -10.12
C ASN A 216 -15.05 -4.77 -8.75
N PHE A 217 -15.10 -5.85 -7.97
CA PHE A 217 -14.49 -5.91 -6.64
C PHE A 217 -12.98 -5.65 -6.67
N ASN A 218 -12.23 -6.21 -7.61
CA ASN A 218 -10.79 -5.96 -7.73
C ASN A 218 -10.47 -4.48 -8.01
N GLU A 219 -11.26 -3.82 -8.84
CA GLU A 219 -11.12 -2.38 -9.10
C GLU A 219 -11.42 -1.56 -7.85
N VAL A 220 -12.48 -1.91 -7.11
CA VAL A 220 -12.80 -1.26 -5.82
C VAL A 220 -11.62 -1.40 -4.86
N MET A 221 -11.10 -2.61 -4.68
CA MET A 221 -9.91 -2.86 -3.85
C MET A 221 -8.68 -2.08 -4.33
N SER A 222 -8.52 -1.90 -5.64
CA SER A 222 -7.45 -1.07 -6.23
C SER A 222 -7.62 0.41 -5.89
N PHE A 223 -8.85 0.92 -5.79
CA PHE A 223 -9.10 2.30 -5.37
C PHE A 223 -8.70 2.52 -3.91
N ILE A 224 -8.98 1.56 -3.02
CA ILE A 224 -8.56 1.60 -1.62
C ILE A 224 -7.02 1.54 -1.53
N ALA A 225 -6.40 0.64 -2.27
CA ALA A 225 -4.94 0.50 -2.29
C ALA A 225 -4.23 1.76 -2.81
N ASP A 226 -4.76 2.40 -3.87
CA ASP A 226 -4.24 3.67 -4.37
C ASP A 226 -4.43 4.80 -3.35
N HIS A 227 -5.58 4.85 -2.67
CA HIS A 227 -5.88 5.81 -1.61
C HIS A 227 -4.88 5.70 -0.45
N ASP A 228 -4.66 4.49 0.06
CA ASP A 228 -3.65 4.18 1.07
C ASP A 228 -2.24 4.63 0.65
N ARG A 229 -1.80 4.24 -0.55
CA ARG A 229 -0.47 4.61 -1.07
C ARG A 229 -0.30 6.12 -1.13
N SER A 230 -1.30 6.84 -1.61
CA SER A 230 -1.27 8.30 -1.71
C SER A 230 -1.14 8.98 -0.34
N HIS A 231 -1.80 8.44 0.69
CA HIS A 231 -1.68 8.97 2.06
C HIS A 231 -0.38 8.56 2.74
N VAL A 232 0.19 7.38 2.46
CA VAL A 232 1.54 7.04 2.93
C VAL A 232 2.59 7.95 2.27
N GLN A 233 2.44 8.30 0.99
CA GLN A 233 3.27 9.33 0.34
C GLN A 233 3.12 10.69 1.04
N GLN A 234 1.90 11.06 1.44
CA GLN A 234 1.64 12.28 2.20
C GLN A 234 2.34 12.23 3.57
N VAL A 235 2.22 11.12 4.31
CA VAL A 235 2.94 10.90 5.58
C VAL A 235 4.43 11.10 5.38
N TRP A 236 5.02 10.45 4.38
CA TRP A 236 6.46 10.55 4.11
C TRP A 236 6.91 12.01 3.89
N LYS A 237 6.14 12.79 3.13
CA LYS A 237 6.40 14.23 2.91
C LYS A 237 6.24 15.04 4.21
N THR A 238 5.19 14.78 4.98
CA THR A 238 4.94 15.43 6.27
C THR A 238 6.10 15.20 7.24
N LEU A 239 6.58 13.95 7.36
CA LEU A 239 7.68 13.62 8.26
C LEU A 239 8.98 14.32 7.87
N LYS A 240 9.35 14.35 6.59
CA LYS A 240 10.51 15.12 6.12
C LYS A 240 10.41 16.61 6.47
N GLY A 241 9.23 17.20 6.25
CA GLY A 241 8.96 18.60 6.61
C GLY A 241 9.07 18.89 8.10
N VAL A 242 8.59 17.96 8.94
CA VAL A 242 8.66 18.06 10.41
C VAL A 242 10.09 17.90 10.93
N MET A 243 10.85 16.95 10.37
CA MET A 243 12.23 16.62 10.75
C MET A 243 13.28 17.58 10.16
N GLY A 244 12.88 18.51 9.28
CA GLY A 244 13.78 19.50 8.69
C GLY A 244 14.68 18.94 7.57
N GLU A 245 14.34 17.77 7.03
CA GLU A 245 15.01 17.19 5.87
C GLU A 245 14.43 17.80 4.58
N ARG A 246 15.30 18.15 3.62
CA ARG A 246 14.83 18.66 2.32
C ARG A 246 14.09 17.55 1.56
N VAL A 247 12.88 17.86 1.10
CA VAL A 247 12.08 17.04 0.16
C VAL A 247 12.75 17.02 -1.22
#